data_AF-D7DSY2-F1
#
_entry.id   AF-D7DSY2-F1
#
_cell.length_a   1.000
_cell.length_b   1.000
_cell.length_c   1.000
_cell.angle_alpha   90.00
_cell.angle_beta   90.00
_cell.angle_gamma   90.00
#
_symmetry.space_group_name_H-M   'P 1'
#
loop_
_entity.id
_entity.type
_entity.pdbx_description
1 polymer ?
#
loop_
_entity_poly.entity_id
_entity_poly.type
_entity_poly.pdbx_seq_one_letter_code
_entity_poly.pdbx_strand_id
1 'polypeptide(L)'
;MNNMDSENSTNGIKWDEKKCEYCGPCAIKCPNDAITVVNPKGLELPSRNKTDKANEFKMCDLCGTCVSVCPTEALKMGKIIHNEKEYDRIEFTPSLCNSCGTCVEVCPQNTLKVDEEYKLKGFCVMCLKCIDACEKAKKNALSLE
;
A
#
# COMPACT_ATOMS: atom_id res chain seq x y z
N MET A 1 -19.66 3.38 -16.53
CA MET A 1 -19.10 3.93 -15.28
C MET A 1 -19.63 3.08 -14.14
N ASN A 2 -18.85 2.12 -13.64
CA ASN A 2 -19.22 1.40 -12.43
C ASN A 2 -18.43 2.03 -11.28
N ASN A 3 -19.10 2.93 -10.56
CA ASN A 3 -18.70 3.35 -9.24
C ASN A 3 -18.84 2.13 -8.33
N MET A 4 -17.71 1.48 -8.04
CA MET A 4 -17.60 0.54 -6.93
C MET A 4 -17.09 1.35 -5.74
N ASP A 5 -17.99 2.10 -5.11
CA ASP A 5 -17.81 2.51 -3.72
C ASP A 5 -17.93 1.23 -2.89
N SER A 6 -16.80 0.55 -2.66
CA SER A 6 -16.75 -0.59 -1.76
C SER A 6 -16.85 -0.09 -0.32
N GLU A 7 -18.03 -0.21 0.28
CA GLU A 7 -18.24 -0.21 1.73
C GLU A 7 -17.59 -1.45 2.37
N ASN A 8 -16.26 -1.53 2.30
CA ASN A 8 -15.45 -2.34 3.21
C ASN A 8 -14.59 -1.34 3.96
N SER A 9 -15.03 -0.92 5.15
CA SER A 9 -14.20 -0.08 6.03
C SER A 9 -13.03 -0.93 6.53
N THR A 10 -11.96 -1.00 5.73
CA THR A 10 -10.70 -1.62 6.12
C THR A 10 -10.13 -0.83 7.29
N ASN A 11 -9.97 -1.50 8.44
CA ASN A 11 -9.45 -0.90 9.65
C ASN A 11 -7.93 -0.71 9.50
N GLY A 12 -7.52 0.46 9.00
CA GLY A 12 -6.16 0.68 8.56
C GLY A 12 -5.82 2.14 8.30
N ILE A 13 -5.04 2.38 7.24
CA ILE A 13 -4.67 3.73 6.84
C ILE A 13 -5.68 4.24 5.82
N LYS A 14 -6.27 5.39 6.11
CA LYS A 14 -7.17 6.12 5.23
C LYS A 14 -6.42 7.19 4.44
N TRP A 15 -6.81 7.34 3.18
CA TRP A 15 -6.35 8.40 2.30
C TRP A 15 -7.45 9.44 2.07
N ASP A 16 -7.14 10.71 2.32
CA ASP A 16 -7.98 11.87 2.01
C ASP A 16 -7.47 12.51 0.70
N GLU A 17 -8.12 12.17 -0.40
CA GLU A 17 -7.77 12.66 -1.74
C GLU A 17 -7.79 14.19 -1.81
N LYS A 18 -8.73 14.86 -1.10
CA LYS A 18 -8.88 16.32 -1.14
C LYS A 18 -7.69 17.06 -0.52
N LYS A 19 -6.95 16.40 0.39
CA LYS A 19 -5.74 16.94 1.02
C LYS A 19 -4.45 16.50 0.32
N CYS A 20 -4.53 15.54 -0.59
CA CYS A 20 -3.35 14.96 -1.24
C CYS A 20 -2.88 15.83 -2.40
N GLU A 21 -1.68 16.40 -2.28
CA GLU A 21 -1.03 17.13 -3.37
C GLU A 21 -0.02 16.27 -4.15
N TYR A 22 -0.09 14.94 -3.99
CA TYR A 22 0.78 13.99 -4.70
C TYR A 22 2.28 14.26 -4.47
N CYS A 23 2.67 14.82 -3.33
CA CYS A 23 4.05 15.27 -3.10
C CYS A 23 5.05 14.10 -2.99
N GLY A 24 4.60 12.94 -2.51
CA GLY A 24 5.34 11.67 -2.59
C GLY A 24 6.27 11.23 -1.44
N PRO A 25 6.54 11.99 -0.34
CA PRO A 25 7.30 11.47 0.79
C PRO A 25 6.74 10.17 1.39
N CYS A 26 5.42 9.98 1.37
CA CYS A 26 4.78 8.73 1.82
C CYS A 26 5.25 7.51 1.01
N ALA A 27 5.30 7.61 -0.32
CA ALA A 27 5.83 6.56 -1.20
C ALA A 27 7.32 6.32 -0.93
N ILE A 28 8.11 7.38 -0.76
CA ILE A 28 9.56 7.30 -0.52
C ILE A 28 9.90 6.71 0.85
N LYS A 29 9.07 6.93 1.87
CA LYS A 29 9.29 6.42 3.23
C LYS A 29 8.66 5.06 3.49
N CYS A 30 7.83 4.57 2.56
CA CYS A 30 7.23 3.25 2.68
C CYS A 30 8.32 2.18 2.54
N PRO A 31 8.57 1.36 3.58
CA PRO A 31 9.66 0.38 3.54
C PRO A 31 9.34 -0.83 2.66
N ASN A 32 8.09 -1.01 2.25
CA ASN A 32 7.63 -2.17 1.50
C ASN A 32 7.02 -1.78 0.15
N ASP A 33 7.27 -0.55 -0.33
CA ASP A 33 6.74 -0.04 -1.61
C ASP A 33 5.21 -0.17 -1.77
N ALA A 34 4.48 -0.16 -0.65
CA ALA A 34 3.03 -0.32 -0.64
C ALA A 34 2.27 0.92 -1.11
N ILE A 35 2.99 2.00 -1.43
CA ILE A 35 2.45 3.27 -1.89
C ILE A 35 3.27 3.70 -3.10
N THR A 36 2.58 4.05 -4.19
CA THR A 36 3.20 4.68 -5.37
C THR A 36 2.55 6.01 -5.65
N VAL A 37 3.36 6.98 -6.09
CA VAL A 37 2.89 8.33 -6.43
C VAL A 37 3.49 8.79 -7.74
N VAL A 38 2.67 9.28 -8.66
CA VAL A 38 3.12 10.18 -9.73
C VAL A 38 2.92 11.60 -9.23
N ASN A 39 4.01 12.33 -9.03
CA ASN A 39 3.95 13.68 -8.48
C ASN A 39 3.81 14.76 -9.57
N PRO A 40 3.48 16.02 -9.20
CA PRO A 40 3.31 17.11 -10.17
C PRO A 40 4.57 17.49 -10.97
N LYS A 41 5.72 16.89 -10.64
CA LYS A 41 6.99 17.08 -11.38
C LYS A 41 7.23 15.97 -12.40
N GLY A 42 6.25 15.09 -12.63
CA GLY A 42 6.35 13.96 -13.57
C GLY A 42 7.32 12.87 -13.08
N LEU A 43 7.39 12.63 -11.76
CA LEU A 43 8.19 11.55 -11.19
C LEU A 43 7.31 10.47 -10.59
N GLU A 44 7.56 9.21 -10.98
CA GLU A 44 7.05 8.02 -10.32
C GLU A 44 7.88 7.77 -9.05
N LEU A 45 7.23 7.63 -7.90
CA LEU A 45 7.87 7.39 -6.60
C LEU A 45 7.39 6.03 -6.07
N PRO A 46 8.30 5.19 -5.52
CA PRO A 46 9.65 5.54 -5.09
C PRO A 46 10.77 5.41 -6.16
N SER A 47 10.47 4.91 -7.37
CA SER A 47 11.48 4.60 -8.40
C SER A 47 12.27 5.81 -8.92
N ARG A 48 11.70 7.02 -8.84
CA ARG A 48 12.20 8.29 -9.40
C ARG A 48 12.31 8.30 -10.93
N ASN A 49 11.56 7.43 -11.61
CA ASN A 49 11.48 7.46 -13.06
C ASN A 49 10.70 8.70 -13.53
N LYS A 50 11.15 9.34 -14.60
CA LYS A 50 10.37 10.40 -15.27
C LYS A 50 9.23 9.78 -16.07
N THR A 51 8.08 10.45 -16.07
CA THR A 51 6.87 10.01 -16.77
C THR A 51 6.00 11.20 -17.15
N ASP A 52 5.23 11.05 -18.22
CA ASP A 52 4.22 12.04 -18.66
C ASP A 52 2.80 11.69 -18.16
N LYS A 53 2.67 10.65 -17.31
CA LYS A 53 1.40 10.29 -16.67
C LYS A 53 0.87 11.44 -15.81
N ALA A 54 -0.46 11.53 -15.71
CA ALA A 54 -1.11 12.41 -14.76
C ALA A 54 -0.75 12.02 -13.32
N ASN A 55 -0.96 12.96 -12.38
CA ASN A 55 -0.79 12.69 -10.96
C ASN A 55 -1.65 11.49 -10.54
N GLU A 56 -1.04 10.57 -9.80
CA GLU A 56 -1.67 9.32 -9.38
C GLU A 56 -1.18 8.99 -7.97
N PHE A 57 -2.07 8.43 -7.15
CA PHE A 57 -1.75 7.88 -5.85
C PHE A 57 -2.38 6.49 -5.77
N LYS A 58 -1.58 5.49 -5.44
CA LYS A 58 -2.04 4.12 -5.17
C LYS A 58 -1.45 3.66 -3.87
N MET A 59 -2.23 2.93 -3.09
CA MET A 59 -1.75 2.29 -1.88
C MET A 59 -2.44 0.95 -1.66
N CYS A 60 -1.75 0.03 -0.99
CA CYS A 60 -2.39 -1.15 -0.42
C CYS A 60 -3.40 -0.71 0.65
N ASP A 61 -4.67 -1.05 0.43
CA ASP A 61 -5.82 -0.75 1.28
C ASP A 61 -6.14 -1.89 2.27
N LEU A 62 -5.34 -2.97 2.28
CA LEU A 62 -5.57 -4.17 3.10
C LEU A 62 -6.88 -4.92 2.78
N CYS A 63 -7.40 -4.82 1.54
CA CYS A 63 -8.61 -5.52 1.11
C CYS A 63 -8.55 -7.06 1.21
N GLY A 64 -7.36 -7.65 1.33
CA GLY A 64 -7.19 -9.09 1.56
C GLY A 64 -7.33 -9.98 0.31
N THR A 65 -7.57 -9.44 -0.88
CA THR A 65 -7.66 -10.27 -2.11
C THR A 65 -6.41 -11.11 -2.35
N CYS A 66 -5.22 -10.56 -2.06
CA CYS A 66 -3.96 -11.32 -2.17
C CYS A 66 -3.86 -12.48 -1.16
N VAL A 67 -4.51 -12.36 0.00
CA VAL A 67 -4.57 -13.41 1.02
C VAL A 67 -5.48 -14.53 0.54
N SER A 68 -6.67 -14.21 0.03
CA SER A 68 -7.67 -15.22 -0.35
C SER A 68 -7.23 -16.09 -1.53
N VAL A 69 -6.34 -15.61 -2.39
CA VAL A 69 -5.86 -16.36 -3.56
C VAL A 69 -4.51 -17.05 -3.35
N CYS A 70 -3.84 -16.88 -2.20
CA CYS A 70 -2.48 -17.38 -2.01
C CYS A 70 -2.47 -18.92 -1.87
N PRO A 71 -1.97 -19.68 -2.86
CA PRO A 71 -2.12 -21.14 -2.87
C PRO A 71 -1.26 -21.85 -1.83
N THR A 72 -0.25 -21.18 -1.28
CA THR A 72 0.67 -21.73 -0.27
C THR A 72 0.42 -21.18 1.13
N GLU A 73 -0.64 -20.38 1.31
CA GLU A 73 -0.96 -19.68 2.57
C GLU A 73 0.19 -18.82 3.13
N ALA A 74 1.10 -18.37 2.27
CA ALA A 74 2.21 -17.49 2.66
C ALA A 74 1.72 -16.11 3.11
N LEU A 75 0.49 -15.72 2.75
CA LEU A 75 -0.16 -14.48 3.12
C LEU A 75 -1.35 -14.78 4.04
N LYS A 76 -1.47 -14.01 5.13
CA LYS A 76 -2.61 -14.10 6.08
C LYS A 76 -3.07 -12.70 6.49
N MET A 77 -4.35 -12.57 6.81
CA MET A 77 -4.84 -11.40 7.54
C MET A 77 -4.47 -11.55 9.00
N GLY A 78 -3.87 -10.52 9.57
CA GLY A 78 -3.53 -10.43 10.98
C GLY A 78 -3.93 -9.08 11.55
N LYS A 79 -3.54 -8.84 12.79
CA LYS A 79 -3.84 -7.62 13.54
C LYS A 79 -2.57 -6.99 14.09
N ILE A 80 -2.59 -5.68 14.30
CA ILE A 80 -1.53 -4.92 14.99
C ILE A 80 -2.16 -3.86 15.89
N ILE A 81 -1.54 -3.60 17.04
CA ILE A 81 -1.99 -2.56 17.97
C ILE A 81 -1.13 -1.30 17.79
N HIS A 82 -1.80 -0.18 17.57
CA HIS A 82 -1.21 1.17 17.62
C HIS A 82 -2.06 2.05 18.54
N ASN A 83 -1.43 2.68 19.54
CA ASN A 83 -2.13 3.54 20.51
C ASN A 83 -3.37 2.86 21.11
N GLU A 84 -3.20 1.62 21.60
CA GLU A 84 -4.25 0.80 22.23
C GLU A 84 -5.44 0.43 21.32
N LYS A 85 -5.38 0.79 20.04
CA LYS A 85 -6.35 0.39 19.01
C LYS A 85 -5.78 -0.69 18.12
N GLU A 86 -6.61 -1.65 17.76
CA GLU A 86 -6.28 -2.73 16.84
C GLU A 86 -6.56 -2.29 15.40
N TYR A 87 -5.67 -2.63 14.47
CA TYR A 87 -5.78 -2.43 13.02
C TYR A 87 -5.46 -3.71 12.26
N ASP A 88 -5.97 -3.82 11.04
CA ASP A 88 -5.66 -4.92 10.13
C ASP A 88 -4.21 -4.82 9.62
N ARG A 89 -3.61 -5.97 9.33
CA ARG A 89 -2.35 -6.05 8.59
C ARG A 89 -2.31 -7.30 7.74
N ILE A 90 -1.47 -7.29 6.71
CA ILE A 90 -1.08 -8.51 6.01
C ILE A 90 0.18 -9.08 6.67
N GLU A 91 0.13 -10.35 7.02
CA GLU A 91 1.25 -11.14 7.50
C GLU A 91 1.81 -11.97 6.34
N PHE A 92 3.13 -11.93 6.16
CA PHE A 92 3.81 -12.63 5.09
C PHE A 92 4.87 -13.57 5.65
N THR A 93 4.83 -14.83 5.23
CA THR A 93 5.78 -15.88 5.61
C THR A 93 6.64 -16.27 4.39
N PRO A 94 7.85 -15.72 4.23
CA PRO A 94 8.66 -15.93 3.03
C PRO A 94 9.00 -17.40 2.76
N SER A 95 9.18 -18.22 3.79
CA SER A 95 9.50 -19.65 3.62
C SER A 95 8.39 -20.45 2.91
N LEU A 96 7.14 -20.00 3.01
CA LEU A 96 5.99 -20.63 2.34
C LEU A 96 5.75 -20.08 0.92
N CYS A 97 6.30 -18.91 0.60
CA CYS A 97 6.10 -18.29 -0.71
C CYS A 97 6.94 -18.98 -1.78
N ASN A 98 6.29 -19.40 -2.87
CA ASN A 98 6.93 -19.97 -4.06
C ASN A 98 7.07 -18.96 -5.22
N SER A 99 6.79 -17.68 -4.97
CA SER A 99 6.89 -16.59 -5.96
C SER A 99 6.04 -16.80 -7.22
N CYS A 100 4.91 -17.51 -7.13
CA CYS A 100 4.04 -17.79 -8.27
C CYS A 100 3.38 -16.55 -8.91
N GLY A 101 3.28 -15.43 -8.19
CA GLY A 101 2.76 -14.16 -8.73
C GLY A 101 1.24 -14.00 -8.72
N THR A 102 0.45 -15.01 -8.34
CA THR A 102 -1.02 -14.92 -8.33
C THR A 102 -1.54 -13.73 -7.51
N CYS A 103 -0.92 -13.42 -6.37
CA CYS A 103 -1.28 -12.26 -5.55
C CYS A 103 -1.04 -10.92 -6.26
N VAL A 104 -0.03 -10.84 -7.14
CA VAL A 104 0.29 -9.65 -7.93
C VAL A 104 -0.80 -9.42 -8.99
N GLU A 105 -1.17 -10.48 -9.71
CA GLU A 105 -2.16 -10.41 -10.80
C GLU A 105 -3.55 -9.96 -10.33
N VAL A 106 -3.95 -10.35 -9.12
CA VAL A 106 -5.29 -10.04 -8.59
C VAL A 106 -5.35 -8.75 -7.77
N CYS A 107 -4.23 -8.07 -7.53
CA CYS A 107 -4.18 -6.90 -6.65
C CYS A 107 -4.95 -5.73 -7.27
N PRO A 108 -6.10 -5.29 -6.70
CA PRO A 108 -6.89 -4.22 -7.31
C PRO A 108 -6.13 -2.90 -7.38
N GLN A 109 -5.25 -2.67 -6.41
CA GLN A 109 -4.44 -1.46 -6.28
C GLN A 109 -3.17 -1.49 -7.14
N ASN A 110 -2.84 -2.64 -7.75
CA ASN A 110 -1.64 -2.84 -8.57
C ASN A 110 -0.33 -2.41 -7.87
N THR A 111 -0.23 -2.61 -6.55
CA THR A 111 0.97 -2.25 -5.78
C THR A 111 1.92 -3.43 -5.54
N LEU A 112 1.40 -4.67 -5.57
CA LEU A 112 2.17 -5.88 -5.32
C LEU A 112 3.19 -6.18 -6.43
N LYS A 113 4.34 -6.73 -6.05
CA LYS A 113 5.37 -7.22 -6.97
C LYS A 113 6.15 -8.39 -6.38
N VAL A 114 6.48 -9.37 -7.21
CA VAL A 114 7.48 -10.39 -6.84
C VAL A 114 8.85 -9.71 -6.78
N ASP A 115 9.61 -10.01 -5.75
CA ASP A 115 10.91 -9.42 -5.47
C ASP A 115 11.93 -10.55 -5.28
N GLU A 116 13.11 -10.45 -5.88
CA GLU A 116 14.10 -11.53 -5.86
C GLU A 116 14.69 -11.77 -4.45
N GLU A 117 14.83 -10.71 -3.66
CA GLU A 117 15.45 -10.76 -2.33
C GLU A 117 14.41 -11.10 -1.25
N TYR A 118 13.23 -10.49 -1.32
CA TYR A 118 12.19 -10.59 -0.28
C TYR A 118 10.99 -11.46 -0.67
N LYS A 119 11.00 -12.07 -1.87
CA LYS A 119 9.90 -12.82 -2.52
C LYS A 119 8.66 -12.01 -2.87
N LEU A 120 8.26 -11.05 -2.04
CA LEU A 120 7.08 -10.22 -2.27
C LEU A 120 7.21 -8.85 -1.60
N LYS A 121 6.87 -7.80 -2.32
CA LYS A 121 6.69 -6.42 -1.81
C LYS A 121 5.37 -5.84 -2.28
N GLY A 122 5.03 -4.65 -1.80
CA GLY A 122 3.92 -3.85 -2.29
C GLY A 122 2.65 -3.93 -1.43
N PHE A 123 2.73 -4.47 -0.22
CA PHE A 123 1.62 -4.52 0.74
C PHE A 123 1.92 -3.69 1.98
N CYS A 124 0.88 -3.11 2.60
CA CYS A 124 1.07 -2.30 3.79
C CYS A 124 1.49 -3.19 4.98
N VAL A 125 2.63 -2.86 5.59
CA VAL A 125 3.15 -3.53 6.80
C VAL A 125 2.75 -2.79 8.09
N MET A 126 1.86 -1.81 7.98
CA MET A 126 1.35 -1.01 9.11
C MET A 126 2.42 -0.39 10.01
N CYS A 127 3.50 0.12 9.41
CA CYS A 127 4.59 0.78 10.14
C CYS A 127 4.37 2.29 10.39
N LEU A 128 3.29 2.87 9.86
CA LEU A 128 2.87 4.27 10.00
C LEU A 128 3.84 5.34 9.46
N LYS A 129 4.98 4.97 8.90
CA LYS A 129 5.97 5.91 8.34
C LYS A 129 5.40 6.84 7.26
N CYS A 130 4.39 6.39 6.52
CA CYS A 130 3.72 7.22 5.53
C CYS A 130 2.86 8.33 6.14
N ILE A 131 2.24 8.07 7.30
CA ILE A 131 1.48 9.08 8.06
C ILE A 131 2.45 10.13 8.58
N ASP A 132 3.51 9.72 9.28
CA ASP A 132 4.57 10.62 9.78
C ASP A 132 5.18 11.47 8.63
N ALA A 133 5.44 10.86 7.48
CA ALA A 133 5.93 11.59 6.30
C ALA A 133 4.90 12.60 5.76
N CYS A 134 3.61 12.26 5.77
CA CYS A 134 2.53 13.13 5.31
C CYS A 134 2.29 14.33 6.25
N GLU A 135 2.40 14.10 7.56
CA GLU A 135 2.33 15.12 8.61
C GLU A 135 3.51 16.08 8.51
N LYS A 136 4.74 15.56 8.37
CA LYS A 136 5.95 16.39 8.18
C LYS A 136 5.90 17.22 6.89
N ALA A 137 5.26 16.70 5.85
CA ALA A 137 4.98 17.44 4.62
C ALA A 137 3.82 18.45 4.76
N LYS A 138 3.20 18.56 5.94
CA LYS A 138 2.07 19.44 6.27
C LYS A 138 0.85 19.22 5.37
N LYS A 139 0.65 17.98 4.89
CA LYS A 139 -0.49 17.60 4.05
C LYS A 139 -1.60 16.95 4.85
N ASN A 140 -1.25 16.07 5.80
CA ASN A 140 -2.21 15.34 6.64
C ASN A 140 -3.29 14.61 5.82
N ALA A 141 -2.90 14.09 4.66
CA ALA A 141 -3.75 13.34 3.74
C ALA A 141 -3.81 11.85 4.06
N LEU A 142 -3.00 11.37 5.01
CA LEU A 142 -3.01 9.98 5.49
C LEU A 142 -3.25 9.97 6.99
N SER A 143 -4.17 9.12 7.45
CA SER A 143 -4.50 8.95 8.87
C SER A 143 -4.89 7.51 9.18
N LEU A 144 -4.88 7.12 10.45
CA LEU A 144 -5.52 5.89 10.89
C LEU A 144 -7.04 6.08 10.95
N GLU A 145 -7.80 5.05 10.58
CA GLU A 145 -9.28 4.98 10.66
C GLU A 145 -9.73 4.16 11.87
#